data_AF-A0A7X7J677-F1
#
_entry.id   AF-A0A7X7J677-F1
#
_cell.length_a   1.000
_cell.length_b   1.000
_cell.length_c   1.000
_cell.angle_alpha   90.00
_cell.angle_beta   90.00
_cell.angle_gamma   90.00
#
_symmetry.space_group_name_H-M   'P 1'
#
loop_
_entity.id
_entity.type
_entity.pdbx_description
1 polymer ?
#
loop_
_entity_poly.entity_id
_entity_poly.type
_entity_poly.pdbx_seq_one_letter_code
_entity_poly.pdbx_strand_id
1 'polypeptide(L)'
;HTDIGRGLRINLYTASEEVVRAAFRALWEDGGLAGSSEPAVVSFLSCRTEPPMTGQEHVFCALPGYILGAISDVGHKRSGIYRIRSVGVDPESRMRAVIESVVTVKGSEVKQFSWYRE
;
A
#
# COMPACT_ATOMS: atom_id res chain seq x y z
N HIS A 1 -21.08 12.70 -5.77
CA HIS A 1 -20.64 11.38 -6.27
C HIS A 1 -19.12 11.37 -6.28
N THR A 2 -18.48 10.72 -5.30
CA THR A 2 -17.01 10.64 -5.23
C THR A 2 -16.59 9.32 -5.86
N ASP A 3 -15.86 9.42 -6.95
CA ASP A 3 -15.42 8.32 -7.81
C ASP A 3 -14.29 7.51 -7.12
N ILE A 4 -14.64 6.77 -6.06
CA ILE A 4 -13.68 5.97 -5.26
C ILE A 4 -13.39 4.62 -5.95
N GLY A 5 -14.21 4.20 -6.92
CA GLY A 5 -14.22 2.83 -7.45
C GLY A 5 -13.26 2.53 -8.61
N ARG A 6 -12.73 3.55 -9.30
CA ARG A 6 -11.79 3.36 -10.44
C ARG A 6 -10.45 4.00 -10.10
N GLY A 7 -9.54 3.28 -9.47
CA GLY A 7 -8.16 3.76 -9.26
C GLY A 7 -7.53 3.52 -7.88
N LEU A 8 -8.15 2.73 -7.00
CA LEU A 8 -7.50 2.28 -5.78
C LEU A 8 -6.44 1.23 -6.10
N ARG A 9 -5.18 1.66 -6.17
CA ARG A 9 -4.00 0.80 -6.35
C ARG A 9 -3.42 0.38 -5.00
N ILE A 10 -2.91 -0.83 -4.94
CA ILE A 10 -2.29 -1.39 -3.73
C ILE A 10 -0.90 -0.75 -3.55
N ASN A 11 -0.61 -0.21 -2.38
CA ASN A 11 0.76 0.19 -2.07
C ASN A 11 1.59 -1.04 -1.70
N LEU A 12 2.38 -1.54 -2.65
CA LEU A 12 3.12 -2.80 -2.49
C LEU A 12 4.26 -2.74 -1.47
N TYR A 13 4.71 -1.53 -1.08
CA TYR A 13 5.73 -1.34 -0.04
C TYR A 13 5.15 -1.50 1.37
N THR A 14 3.88 -1.17 1.55
CA THR A 14 3.20 -1.26 2.86
C THR A 14 2.21 -2.42 2.95
N ALA A 15 1.89 -3.07 1.82
CA ALA A 15 1.01 -4.23 1.78
C ALA A 15 1.59 -5.41 2.56
N SER A 16 0.73 -6.22 3.17
CA SER A 16 1.17 -7.48 3.76
C SER A 16 1.75 -8.40 2.69
N GLU A 17 2.61 -9.34 3.10
CA GLU A 17 3.14 -10.36 2.19
C GLU A 17 2.03 -11.14 1.47
N GLU A 18 0.96 -11.49 2.19
CA GLU A 18 -0.21 -12.17 1.63
C GLU A 18 -0.89 -11.36 0.52
N VAL A 19 -1.09 -10.05 0.73
CA VAL A 19 -1.69 -9.16 -0.27
C VAL A 19 -0.78 -9.02 -1.48
N VAL A 20 0.53 -8.89 -1.28
CA VAL A 20 1.50 -8.85 -2.37
C VAL A 20 1.40 -10.16 -3.17
N ARG A 21 1.49 -11.32 -2.51
CA ARG A 21 1.37 -12.64 -3.14
C ARG A 21 0.06 -12.80 -3.93
N ALA A 22 -1.06 -12.34 -3.38
CA ALA A 22 -2.36 -12.40 -4.04
C ALA A 22 -2.43 -11.48 -5.27
N ALA A 23 -1.95 -10.24 -5.17
CA ALA A 23 -1.93 -9.30 -6.29
C ALA A 23 -1.10 -9.84 -7.46
N PHE A 24 0.05 -10.40 -7.12
CA PHE A 24 0.94 -11.04 -8.05
C PHE A 24 0.28 -12.29 -8.67
N ARG A 25 -0.31 -13.20 -7.87
CA ARG A 25 -1.07 -14.38 -8.35
C ARG A 25 -2.16 -14.00 -9.35
N ALA A 26 -2.95 -12.96 -9.07
CA ALA A 26 -4.00 -12.49 -9.96
C ALA A 26 -3.46 -12.09 -11.34
N LEU A 27 -2.33 -11.37 -11.38
CA LEU A 27 -1.68 -11.01 -12.66
C LEU A 27 -1.22 -12.23 -13.46
N TRP A 28 -0.88 -13.32 -12.78
CA TRP A 28 -0.44 -14.56 -13.44
C TRP A 28 -1.58 -15.41 -13.96
N GLU A 29 -2.64 -15.57 -13.15
CA GLU A 29 -3.84 -16.33 -13.53
C GLU A 29 -4.60 -15.62 -14.67
N ASP A 30 -4.70 -14.29 -14.62
CA ASP A 30 -5.41 -13.51 -15.65
C ASP A 30 -4.53 -13.11 -16.84
N GLY A 31 -3.22 -12.99 -16.65
CA GLY A 31 -2.27 -12.48 -17.66
C GLY A 31 -1.53 -13.54 -18.48
N GLY A 32 -1.77 -14.84 -18.25
CA GLY A 32 -1.16 -15.92 -19.04
C GLY A 32 0.36 -16.06 -18.88
N LEU A 33 0.93 -15.50 -17.82
CA LEU A 33 2.36 -15.60 -17.50
C LEU A 33 2.66 -16.98 -16.88
N ALA A 34 2.63 -18.03 -17.70
CA ALA A 34 2.88 -19.39 -17.24
C ALA A 34 4.35 -19.57 -16.83
N GLY A 35 4.61 -19.66 -15.51
CA GLY A 35 5.87 -20.17 -14.96
C GLY A 35 6.71 -19.15 -14.17
N SER A 36 6.90 -19.48 -12.88
CA SER A 36 7.84 -18.87 -11.91
C SER A 36 7.50 -17.48 -11.35
N SER A 37 6.49 -17.44 -10.49
CA SER A 37 6.07 -16.27 -9.71
C SER A 37 6.73 -16.16 -8.34
N GLU A 38 6.89 -17.29 -7.66
CA GLU A 38 7.38 -17.33 -6.28
C GLU A 38 8.77 -16.69 -6.10
N PRO A 39 9.77 -16.95 -6.97
CA PRO A 39 11.07 -16.29 -6.85
C PRO A 39 10.99 -14.77 -7.05
N ALA A 40 10.12 -14.30 -7.94
CA ALA A 40 9.92 -12.88 -8.21
C ALA A 40 9.25 -12.17 -7.02
N VAL A 41 8.24 -12.81 -6.41
CA VAL A 41 7.59 -12.30 -5.20
C VAL A 41 8.56 -12.28 -4.02
N VAL A 42 9.31 -13.37 -3.80
CA VAL A 42 10.33 -13.44 -2.74
C VAL A 42 11.42 -12.37 -2.94
N SER A 43 11.93 -12.22 -4.17
CA SER A 43 12.89 -11.17 -4.52
C SER A 43 12.33 -9.78 -4.22
N PHE A 44 11.09 -9.50 -4.65
CA PHE A 44 10.44 -8.23 -4.34
C PHE A 44 10.27 -7.99 -2.83
N LEU A 45 9.79 -8.99 -2.08
CA LEU A 45 9.58 -8.89 -0.63
C LEU A 45 10.90 -8.71 0.13
N SER A 46 12.01 -9.25 -0.37
CA SER A 46 13.33 -9.09 0.24
C SER A 46 13.95 -7.71 0.06
N CYS A 47 13.62 -7.00 -1.03
CA CYS A 47 14.19 -5.69 -1.34
C CYS A 47 13.27 -4.51 -0.97
N ARG A 48 11.96 -4.74 -0.72
CA ARG A 48 11.00 -3.67 -0.42
C ARG A 48 11.24 -2.93 0.91
N THR A 49 12.05 -3.50 1.80
CA THR A 49 12.32 -2.99 3.15
C THR A 49 13.46 -1.99 3.22
N GLU A 50 14.24 -1.83 2.13
CA GLU A 50 15.27 -0.80 2.06
C GLU A 50 14.58 0.57 1.88
N PRO A 51 14.99 1.62 2.63
CA PRO A 51 14.45 2.95 2.42
C PRO A 51 14.68 3.32 0.94
N PRO A 52 13.67 3.87 0.24
CA PRO A 52 13.84 4.24 -1.15
C PRO A 52 14.95 5.29 -1.22
N MET A 53 16.14 4.88 -1.67
CA MET A 53 17.21 5.83 -1.95
C MET A 53 16.66 6.84 -2.94
N THR A 54 16.95 8.11 -2.70
CA THR A 54 16.39 9.25 -3.42
C THR A 54 16.65 9.11 -4.93
N GLY A 55 15.64 8.65 -5.68
CA GLY A 55 15.73 8.43 -7.12
C GLY A 55 14.48 7.74 -7.67
N GLN A 56 14.20 7.94 -8.96
CA GLN A 56 13.12 7.23 -9.67
C GLN A 56 13.39 5.71 -9.77
N GLU A 57 14.59 5.24 -9.46
CA GLU A 57 15.15 3.96 -9.92
C GLU A 57 14.91 2.74 -9.02
N HIS A 58 14.35 2.87 -7.81
CA HIS A 58 14.06 1.71 -6.94
C HIS A 58 12.63 1.20 -7.02
N VAL A 59 11.98 1.17 -8.19
CA VAL A 59 10.57 0.72 -8.22
C VAL A 59 10.45 -0.79 -7.96
N PHE A 60 11.43 -1.59 -8.38
CA PHE A 60 11.30 -3.04 -8.39
C PHE A 60 12.67 -3.71 -8.51
N CYS A 61 13.47 -3.77 -7.43
CA CYS A 61 14.77 -4.45 -7.53
C CYS A 61 14.54 -5.90 -8.02
N ALA A 62 15.06 -6.18 -9.22
CA ALA A 62 15.09 -7.46 -9.91
C ALA A 62 13.77 -8.07 -10.44
N LEU A 63 12.65 -7.34 -10.54
CA LEU A 63 11.50 -7.88 -11.28
C LEU A 63 11.75 -7.82 -12.80
N PRO A 64 11.50 -8.92 -13.55
CA PRO A 64 11.52 -8.89 -15.01
C PRO A 64 10.59 -7.81 -15.59
N GLY A 65 11.01 -7.17 -16.69
CA GLY A 65 10.29 -6.03 -17.28
C GLY A 65 8.82 -6.31 -17.63
N TYR A 66 8.48 -7.56 -17.99
CA TYR A 66 7.09 -7.95 -18.26
C TYR A 66 6.22 -8.03 -17.00
N ILE A 67 6.80 -8.36 -15.84
CA ILE A 67 6.12 -8.31 -14.54
C ILE A 67 5.93 -6.86 -14.11
N LEU A 68 6.92 -6.00 -14.40
CA LEU A 68 6.89 -4.56 -14.12
C LEU A 68 5.65 -3.87 -14.71
N GLY A 69 5.34 -4.17 -15.97
CA GLY A 69 4.19 -3.60 -16.66
C GLY A 69 2.90 -4.02 -15.97
N ALA A 70 2.70 -5.32 -15.79
CA ALA A 70 1.50 -5.89 -15.19
C ALA A 70 1.28 -5.42 -13.75
N ILE A 71 2.34 -5.37 -12.92
CA ILE A 71 2.24 -4.96 -11.52
C ILE A 71 2.00 -3.45 -11.37
N SER A 72 2.38 -2.63 -12.35
CA SER A 72 2.17 -1.18 -12.32
C SER A 72 0.70 -0.76 -12.48
N ASP A 73 -0.13 -1.64 -13.04
CA ASP A 73 -1.58 -1.42 -13.20
C ASP A 73 -2.35 -1.64 -11.90
N VAL A 74 -1.88 -2.57 -11.05
CA VAL A 74 -2.50 -2.93 -9.77
C VAL A 74 -1.80 -2.29 -8.56
N GLY A 75 -0.52 -1.98 -8.69
CA GLY A 75 0.37 -1.52 -7.64
C GLY A 75 0.76 -0.05 -7.76
N HIS A 76 1.11 0.57 -6.64
CA HIS A 76 1.66 1.92 -6.58
C HIS A 76 2.69 2.04 -5.46
N LYS A 77 3.56 3.06 -5.52
CA LYS A 77 4.56 3.33 -4.47
C LYS A 77 4.02 4.12 -3.28
N ARG A 78 2.95 4.87 -3.52
CA ARG A 78 2.45 5.89 -2.59
C ARG A 78 0.99 5.63 -2.31
N SER A 79 0.62 5.79 -1.05
CA SER A 79 -0.78 5.82 -0.64
C SER A 79 -1.29 7.26 -0.74
N GLY A 80 -2.48 7.44 -1.32
CA GLY A 80 -3.22 8.70 -1.22
C GLY A 80 -4.23 8.68 -0.06
N ILE A 81 -4.35 7.55 0.63
CA ILE A 81 -5.31 7.31 1.71
C ILE A 81 -4.56 6.71 2.90
N TYR A 82 -4.81 7.25 4.08
CA TYR A 82 -4.15 6.89 5.32
C TYR A 82 -5.19 6.66 6.41
N ARG A 83 -4.93 5.71 7.31
CA ARG A 83 -5.67 5.59 8.57
C ARG A 83 -4.80 6.12 9.69
N ILE A 84 -5.30 7.11 10.43
CA ILE A 84 -4.65 7.67 11.61
C ILE A 84 -5.40 7.17 12.84
N ARG A 85 -4.67 6.66 13.82
CA ARG A 85 -5.19 6.28 15.13
C ARG A 85 -4.50 7.14 16.19
N SER A 86 -5.23 8.10 16.74
CA SER A 86 -4.76 8.96 17.82
C SER A 86 -5.25 8.40 19.16
N VAL A 87 -4.33 8.25 20.11
CA VAL A 87 -4.65 7.76 21.46
C VAL A 87 -4.31 8.86 22.45
N GLY A 88 -5.33 9.42 23.09
CA GLY A 88 -5.18 10.34 24.21
C GLY A 88 -5.28 9.57 25.52
N VAL A 89 -4.39 9.87 26.46
CA VAL A 89 -4.44 9.33 27.82
C VAL A 89 -4.44 10.51 28.79
N ASP A 90 -5.46 10.60 29.62
CA ASP A 90 -5.48 11.51 30.74
C ASP A 90 -4.86 10.80 31.96
N PRO A 91 -3.71 11.27 32.47
CA PRO A 91 -3.01 10.61 33.56
C PRO A 91 -3.75 10.68 34.90
N GLU A 92 -4.61 11.69 35.11
CA GLU A 92 -5.30 11.89 36.39
C GLU A 92 -6.55 11.01 36.48
N SER A 93 -7.37 10.99 35.42
CA SER A 93 -8.58 10.18 35.37
C SER A 93 -8.36 8.75 34.87
N ARG A 94 -7.16 8.44 34.35
CA ARG A 94 -6.84 7.21 33.59
C ARG A 94 -7.76 6.98 32.39
N MET A 95 -8.48 8.02 31.96
CA MET A 95 -9.35 7.95 30.81
C MET A 95 -8.50 7.80 29.55
N ARG A 96 -8.96 6.93 28.64
CA ARG A 96 -8.33 6.70 27.35
C ARG A 96 -9.33 7.03 26.26
N ALA A 97 -8.97 7.98 25.39
CA ALA A 97 -9.75 8.32 24.20
C ALA A 97 -9.04 7.80 22.96
N VAL A 98 -9.77 7.12 22.07
CA VAL A 98 -9.24 6.68 20.77
C VAL A 98 -10.01 7.39 19.66
N ILE A 99 -9.29 8.17 18.87
CA ILE A 99 -9.81 8.80 17.66
C ILE A 99 -9.21 8.07 16.47
N GLU A 100 -10.07 7.57 15.59
CA GLU A 100 -9.67 6.99 14.33
C GLU A 100 -10.08 7.91 13.19
N SER A 101 -9.25 8.01 12.17
CA SER A 101 -9.51 8.88 11.02
C SER A 101 -9.05 8.24 9.73
N VAL A 102 -9.83 8.41 8.66
CA VAL A 102 -9.36 8.24 7.28
C VAL A 102 -8.94 9.61 6.77
N VAL A 103 -7.70 9.72 6.31
CA VAL A 103 -7.15 10.92 5.68
C VAL A 103 -6.87 10.63 4.23
N THR A 104 -7.35 11.47 3.32
CA THR A 104 -7.03 11.43 1.90
C THR A 104 -6.14 12.61 1.53
N VAL A 105 -5.06 12.37 0.80
CA VAL A 105 -4.07 13.37 0.36
C VAL A 105 -4.02 13.36 -1.17
N LYS A 106 -4.24 14.53 -1.78
CA LYS A 106 -4.16 14.73 -3.24
C LYS A 106 -3.35 16.00 -3.54
N GLY A 107 -2.06 15.83 -3.87
CA GLY A 107 -1.15 16.97 -4.01
C GLY A 107 -0.97 17.68 -2.66
N SER A 108 -1.30 18.96 -2.61
CA SER A 108 -1.32 19.74 -1.36
C SER A 108 -2.66 19.69 -0.62
N GLU A 109 -3.70 19.10 -1.22
CA GLU A 109 -5.03 19.00 -0.61
C GLU A 109 -5.10 17.82 0.38
N VAL A 110 -5.56 18.07 1.60
CA VAL A 110 -5.79 17.06 2.64
C VAL A 110 -7.25 17.10 3.08
N LYS A 111 -7.94 15.96 3.02
CA LYS A 111 -9.28 15.78 3.61
C LYS A 111 -9.25 14.72 4.69
N GLN A 112 -9.97 14.94 5.77
CA GLN A 112 -10.00 14.05 6.92
C GLN A 112 -11.45 13.74 7.31
N PHE A 113 -11.71 12.46 7.52
CA PHE A 113 -12.96 11.94 8.06
C PHE A 113 -12.62 11.20 9.37
N SER A 114 -13.18 11.66 10.49
CA SER A 114 -12.85 11.16 11.82
C SER A 114 -14.06 10.56 12.51
N TRP A 115 -13.82 9.52 13.32
CA TRP A 115 -14.79 8.94 14.23
C TRP A 115 -14.16 8.68 15.60
N TYR A 116 -14.98 8.82 16.63
CA TYR A 116 -14.60 8.68 18.03
C TYR A 116 -15.07 7.34 18.57
N ARG A 117 -14.23 6.69 19.39
CA ARG A 117 -14.59 5.48 20.15
C ARG A 117 -14.04 5.60 21.57
N GLU A 118 -14.94 5.47 22.54
CA GLU A 118 -14.65 5.37 23.98
C GLU A 118 -14.40 3.91 24.37
#